data_AF-A0A926GPD0-F1
#
_entry.id   AF-A0A926GPD0-F1
#
_cell.length_a   1.000
_cell.length_b   1.000
_cell.length_c   1.000
_cell.angle_alpha   90.00
_cell.angle_beta   90.00
_cell.angle_gamma   90.00
#
_symmetry.space_group_name_H-M   'P 1'
#
loop_
_entity.id
_entity.type
_entity.pdbx_description
1 polymer ?
#
loop_
_entity_poly.entity_id
_entity_poly.type
_entity_poly.pdbx_seq_one_letter_code
_entity_poly.pdbx_strand_id
1 'polypeptide(L)' 'MPHTYLITYDIPDDDRRSDISDLLAAHGARVQYSVFEVSSTDRSART' A
#
# COMPACT_ATOMS: atom_id res chain seq x y z
N MET A 1 -11.12 -13.60 9.09
CA MET A 1 -11.10 -13.47 7.62
C MET A 1 -10.10 -12.37 7.30
N PRO A 2 -8.93 -12.72 6.72
CA PRO A 2 -7.99 -11.70 6.25
C PRO A 2 -8.66 -10.87 5.17
N HIS A 3 -8.46 -9.56 5.22
CA HIS A 3 -8.93 -8.66 4.16
C HIS A 3 -7.72 -8.23 3.34
N THR A 4 -7.89 -8.26 2.02
CA THR A 4 -6.92 -7.74 1.08
C THR A 4 -7.36 -6.35 0.64
N TYR A 5 -6.46 -5.39 0.77
CA TYR A 5 -6.66 -4.01 0.37
C TYR A 5 -5.83 -3.72 -0.87
N LEU A 6 -6.45 -3.05 -1.84
CA LEU A 6 -5.75 -2.51 -3.00
C LEU A 6 -5.53 -1.02 -2.79
N ILE A 7 -4.27 -0.62 -2.67
CA ILE A 7 -3.87 0.77 -2.45
C ILE A 7 -3.38 1.32 -3.77
N THR A 8 -4.06 2.35 -4.28
CA THR A 8 -3.65 3.10 -5.48
C THR A 8 -3.33 4.52 -5.06
N TYR A 9 -2.29 5.12 -5.65
CA TYR A 9 -1.93 6.51 -5.40
C TYR A 9 -1.51 7.20 -6.69
N ASP A 10 -1.74 8.51 -6.74
CA ASP A 10 -1.30 9.37 -7.83
C ASP A 10 -0.55 10.56 -7.22
N ILE A 11 0.78 10.45 -7.21
CA ILE A 11 1.67 11.42 -6.57
C ILE A 11 2.65 11.91 -7.64
N PRO A 12 2.56 13.19 -8.05
CA PRO A 12 3.42 13.75 -9.09
C PRO A 12 4.85 13.98 -8.61
N ASP A 13 5.03 14.18 -7.29
CA ASP A 13 6.35 14.37 -6.67
C ASP A 13 7.08 13.03 -6.56
N ASP A 14 8.23 12.93 -7.21
CA ASP A 14 8.99 11.67 -7.36
C ASP A 14 9.58 11.19 -6.02
N ASP A 15 10.01 12.12 -5.16
CA ASP A 15 10.58 11.81 -3.86
C ASP A 15 9.50 11.20 -2.94
N ARG A 16 8.36 11.90 -2.79
CA ARG A 16 7.21 11.41 -2.00
C ARG A 16 6.65 10.10 -2.55
N ARG A 17 6.64 9.93 -3.87
CA ARG A 17 6.18 8.69 -4.49
C ARG A 17 7.10 7.52 -4.15
N SER A 18 8.41 7.77 -4.13
CA SER A 18 9.42 6.77 -3.74
C SER A 18 9.28 6.42 -2.25
N ASP A 19 9.13 7.42 -1.38
CA ASP A 19 8.92 7.21 0.06
C ASP A 19 7.68 6.34 0.35
N ILE A 20 6.56 6.62 -0.34
CA ILE A 20 5.32 5.83 -0.22
C ILE A 20 5.53 4.40 -0.73
N SER A 21 6.23 4.23 -1.85
CA SER A 21 6.55 2.90 -2.40
C SER A 21 7.40 2.09 -1.42
N ASP A 22 8.42 2.70 -0.82
CA ASP A 22 9.32 2.04 0.13
C ASP A 22 8.58 1.67 1.42
N LEU A 23 7.70 2.54 1.91
CA LEU A 23 6.83 2.25 3.04
C LEU A 23 5.91 1.06 2.75
N LEU A 24 5.21 1.06 1.62
CA LEU A 24 4.23 0.02 1.29
C LEU A 24 4.88 -1.32 0.97
N ALA A 25 6.14 -1.34 0.53
CA ALA A 25 6.90 -2.57 0.32
C ALA A 25 7.12 -3.38 1.60
N ALA A 26 7.09 -2.73 2.78
CA ALA A 26 7.14 -3.42 4.06
C ALA A 26 5.80 -4.10 4.45
N HIS A 27 4.70 -3.70 3.80
CA HIS A 27 3.34 -4.11 4.18
C HIS A 27 2.64 -4.99 3.15
N GLY A 28 3.13 -5.05 1.91
CA GLY A 28 2.48 -5.81 0.85
C GLY A 28 3.29 -5.90 -0.44
N ALA A 29 2.65 -6.44 -1.48
CA ALA A 29 3.25 -6.64 -2.78
C ALA A 29 2.92 -5.48 -3.72
N ARG A 30 3.93 -4.94 -4.41
CA ARG A 30 3.73 -3.97 -5.50
C ARG A 30 3.22 -4.72 -6.73
N VAL A 31 2.02 -4.38 -7.19
CA VAL A 31 1.37 -5.04 -8.36
C VAL A 31 1.39 -4.16 -9.62
N GLN A 32 1.55 -2.84 -9.46
CA GLN A 32 1.80 -1.88 -10.54
C GLN A 32 2.67 -0.74 -10.00
N TYR A 33 3.13 0.15 -10.88
CA TYR A 33 4.01 1.27 -10.50
C TYR A 33 3.47 2.06 -9.31
N SER A 34 2.19 2.39 -9.27
CA SER A 34 1.58 3.11 -8.16
C SER A 34 0.43 2.35 -7.48
N VAL A 35 0.54 1.01 -7.47
CA VAL A 35 -0.48 0.12 -6.90
C VAL A 35 0.15 -0.99 -6.06
N PHE A 36 -0.37 -1.16 -4.84
CA PHE A 36 0.03 -2.20 -3.90
C PHE A 36 -1.16 -3.05 -3.44
N GLU A 37 -0.91 -4.33 -3.25
CA GLU A 37 -1.81 -5.27 -2.60
C GLU A 37 -1.30 -5.57 -1.18
N VAL A 38 -2.11 -5.25 -0.16
CA VAL A 38 -1.76 -5.39 1.25
C VAL A 38 -2.75 -6.32 1.95
N SER A 39 -2.25 -7.34 2.64
CA SER A 39 -3.09 -8.23 3.45
C SER A 39 -3.08 -7.77 4.91
N SER A 40 -4.23 -7.37 5.43
CA SER A 40 -4.37 -7.16 6.87
C SER A 40 -4.90 -8.43 7.51
N THR A 41 -4.09 -9.02 8.39
CA THR A 41 -4.51 -10.09 9.29
C THR A 41 -5.24 -9.52 10.51
N ASP A 42 -5.12 -8.21 10.76
CA ASP A 42 -5.60 -7.56 11.96
C ASP A 42 -6.90 -6.76 11.75
N ARG A 43 -7.87 -6.99 12.63
CA ARG A 43 -9.25 -6.47 12.55
C ARG A 43 -9.39 -5.06 13.13
N SER A 44 -8.30 -4.42 13.58
CA SER A 44 -8.37 -3.19 14.39
C SER A 44 -8.54 -1.90 13.56
N ALA A 45 -8.38 -1.95 12.24
CA ALA A 45 -8.51 -0.78 11.37
C ALA A 45 -9.98 -0.44 10.98
N ARG A 46 -10.90 -0.54 11.93
CA ARG A 46 -12.26 0.01 11.82
C ARG A 46 -12.43 1.06 12.92
N THR A 47 -12.07 2.30 12.63
CA THR A 47 -12.51 3.48 13.40
C THR A 47 -12.94 4.53 12.39
#